data_AF-A0A950B3R1-F1
#
_entry.id   AF-A0A950B3R1-F1
#
_cell.length_a   1.000
_cell.length_b   1.000
_cell.length_c   1.000
_cell.angle_alpha   90.00
_cell.angle_beta   90.00
_cell.angle_gamma   90.00
#
_symmetry.space_group_name_H-M   'P 1'
#
loop_
_entity.id
_entity.type
_entity.pdbx_description
1 polymer ?
#
loop_
_entity_poly.entity_id
_entity_poly.type
_entity_poly.pdbx_seq_one_letter_code
_entity_poly.pdbx_strand_id
1 'polypeptide(L)' 'MALVDVELKIKRYNPEKDKKPHWETYEVRVEDSDRVVDALHEVKWHHDGTLSFRRS' A
#
# COMPACT_ATOMS: atom_id res chain seq x y z
N MET A 1 0.63 18.34 13.15
CA MET A 1 0.68 17.14 12.29
C MET A 1 1.00 17.65 10.91
N ALA A 2 2.01 17.05 10.29
CA ALA A 2 2.48 17.42 8.97
C ALA A 2 2.26 16.25 8.01
N LEU A 3 1.77 16.56 6.81
CA LEU A 3 1.72 15.60 5.73
C LEU A 3 3.13 15.34 5.19
N VAL A 4 3.45 14.06 4.99
CA VAL A 4 4.72 13.58 4.44
C VAL A 4 4.45 12.68 3.24
N ASP A 5 5.29 12.81 2.22
CA ASP A 5 5.27 11.92 1.06
C ASP A 5 6.18 10.72 1.33
N VAL A 6 5.64 9.51 1.14
CA VAL A 6 6.34 8.25 1.44
C VAL A 6 6.25 7.31 0.25
N GLU A 7 7.36 6.67 -0.08
CA GLU A 7 7.41 5.59 -1.05
C GLU A 7 7.16 4.22 -0.35
N LEU A 8 6.00 3.61 -0.59
CA LEU A 8 5.68 2.27 -0.11
C LEU A 8 6.00 1.22 -1.16
N LYS A 9 6.91 0.32 -0.83
CA LYS A 9 7.23 -0.86 -1.64
C LYS A 9 6.52 -2.09 -1.12
N ILE A 10 5.55 -2.60 -1.87
CA ILE A 10 4.65 -3.69 -1.47
C ILE A 10 4.91 -4.92 -2.33
N LYS A 11 5.09 -6.08 -1.69
CA LYS A 11 5.21 -7.36 -2.40
C LYS A 11 3.82 -7.91 -2.71
N ARG A 12 3.46 -7.94 -3.99
CA ARG A 12 2.15 -8.33 -4.50
C ARG A 12 2.18 -9.73 -5.09
N TYR A 13 1.02 -10.36 -5.03
CA TYR A 13 0.77 -11.65 -5.67
C TYR A 13 -0.74 -11.84 -5.89
N ASN A 14 -1.12 -12.12 -7.13
CA ASN A 14 -2.44 -12.53 -7.56
C ASN A 14 -2.34 -13.94 -8.18
N PRO A 15 -2.88 -14.99 -7.55
CA PRO A 15 -2.74 -16.37 -8.04
C PRO A 15 -3.38 -16.63 -9.40
N GLU A 16 -4.31 -15.79 -9.86
CA GLU A 16 -4.95 -15.92 -11.17
C GLU A 16 -4.11 -15.33 -12.32
N LYS A 17 -3.15 -14.45 -11.99
CA LYS A 17 -2.38 -13.67 -12.98
C LYS A 17 -0.87 -13.88 -12.87
N ASP A 18 -0.35 -14.03 -11.67
CA ASP A 18 1.07 -13.96 -11.39
C ASP A 18 1.69 -15.36 -11.29
N LYS A 19 2.79 -15.56 -12.02
CA LYS A 19 3.61 -16.78 -11.89
C LYS A 19 4.49 -16.79 -10.64
N LYS A 20 4.79 -15.60 -10.08
CA LYS A 20 5.60 -15.38 -8.88
C LYS A 20 5.26 -14.02 -8.27
N PRO A 21 5.46 -13.81 -6.97
CA PRO A 21 5.29 -12.49 -6.36
C PRO A 21 6.21 -11.45 -7.00
N HIS A 22 5.72 -10.23 -7.13
CA HIS A 22 6.45 -9.07 -7.66
C HIS A 22 6.38 -7.89 -6.70
N TRP A 23 7.27 -6.92 -6.90
CA TRP A 23 7.26 -5.68 -6.14
C TRP A 23 6.52 -4.60 -6.91
N GLU A 24 5.67 -3.88 -6.22
CA GLU A 24 5.04 -2.66 -6.71
C GLU A 24 5.38 -1.52 -5.74
N THR A 25 5.50 -0.32 -6.28
CA THR A 25 5.83 0.89 -5.52
C THR A 25 4.71 1.89 -5.66
N TYR A 26 4.30 2.48 -4.53
CA TYR A 26 3.26 3.49 -4.45
C TYR A 26 3.78 4.70 -3.69
N GLU A 27 3.69 5.88 -4.29
CA GLU A 27 3.88 7.14 -3.58
C GLU A 27 2.56 7.53 -2.94
N VAL A 28 2.57 7.72 -1.62
CA VAL A 28 1.38 8.14 -0.86
C VAL A 28 1.72 9.33 0.01
N ARG A 29 0.69 10.12 0.31
CA ARG A 29 0.78 11.26 1.20
C ARG A 29 0.01 10.95 2.48
N VAL A 30 0.72 10.85 3.60
CA VAL A 30 0.17 10.44 4.90
C VAL A 30 0.55 11.44 5.99
N GLU A 31 -0.14 11.43 7.11
CA GLU A 31 0.26 12.23 8.27
C GLU A 31 1.51 11.64 8.93
N ASP A 32 2.35 12.48 9.52
CA ASP A 32 3.55 12.08 10.26
C ASP A 32 3.29 11.10 11.42
N SER A 33 2.07 11.04 11.94
CA SER A 33 1.65 10.10 12.97
C SER A 33 1.00 8.82 12.44
N ASP A 34 0.73 8.74 11.14
CA ASP A 34 0.06 7.60 10.53
C ASP A 34 0.91 6.34 10.63
N ARG A 35 0.24 5.20 10.82
CA ARG A 35 0.89 3.90 10.86
C ARG A 35 0.98 3.33 9.46
N VAL A 36 1.80 2.30 9.30
CA VAL A 36 1.89 1.54 8.03
C VAL A 36 0.51 1.04 7.57
N VAL A 37 -0.38 0.68 8.49
CA VAL A 37 -1.73 0.23 8.14
C VAL A 37 -2.58 1.33 7.51
N ASP A 38 -2.38 2.59 7.90
CA ASP A 38 -3.07 3.75 7.34
C ASP A 38 -2.55 4.05 5.93
N ALA A 39 -1.22 4.02 5.74
CA ALA A 39 -0.61 4.12 4.41
C ALA A 39 -1.05 2.98 3.47
N LEU A 40 -1.23 1.75 3.98
CA LEU A 40 -1.79 0.64 3.19
C LEU A 40 -3.26 0.87 2.81
N HIS A 41 -4.04 1.58 3.63
CA HIS A 41 -5.40 1.99 3.26
C HIS A 41 -5.41 3.05 2.17
N GLU A 42 -4.50 4.04 2.25
CA GLU A 42 -4.37 5.05 1.21
C GLU A 42 -4.15 4.39 -0.15
N VAL A 43 -3.19 3.46 -0.22
CA VAL A 43 -2.97 2.65 -1.43
C VAL A 43 -4.25 1.89 -1.82
N LYS A 44 -4.89 1.18 -0.89
CA LYS A 44 -6.08 0.37 -1.20
C LYS A 44 -7.26 1.20 -1.72
N TRP A 45 -7.50 2.37 -1.17
CA TRP A 45 -8.72 3.14 -1.47
C TRP A 45 -8.53 4.10 -2.63
N HIS A 46 -7.32 4.64 -2.81
CA HIS A 46 -7.07 5.73 -3.74
C HIS A 46 -6.14 5.38 -4.90
N HIS A 47 -5.32 4.31 -4.78
CA HIS A 47 -4.38 3.91 -5.84
C HIS A 47 -4.72 2.57 -6.48
N ASP A 48 -4.95 1.52 -5.68
CA ASP A 48 -5.26 0.17 -6.15
C ASP A 48 -6.23 -0.57 -5.21
N GLY A 49 -7.50 -0.61 -5.64
CA GLY A 49 -8.60 -1.32 -4.97
C GLY A 49 -8.36 -2.82 -4.75
N THR A 50 -7.48 -3.44 -5.55
CA THR A 50 -7.19 -4.87 -5.49
C THR A 50 -6.19 -5.23 -4.40
N LEU A 51 -5.49 -4.24 -3.80
CA LEU A 51 -4.61 -4.47 -2.67
C LEU A 51 -5.38 -5.11 -1.50
N SER A 52 -4.87 -6.24 -1.00
CA SER A 52 -5.51 -7.00 0.06
C SER A 52 -4.51 -7.36 1.16
N PHE A 53 -4.87 -7.11 2.41
CA PHE A 53 -4.07 -7.38 3.61
C PHE A 53 -4.99 -7.61 4.82
N ARG A 54 -4.45 -8.19 5.90
CA ARG A 54 -5.19 -8.46 7.14
C ARG A 54 -4.83 -7.41 8.19
N ARG A 55 -5.84 -6.94 8.94
CA ARG A 55 -5.68 -6.08 10.12
C ARG A 55 -6.75 -6.45 11.15
N SER A 56 -6.47 -6.22 12.43
CA SER A 56 -7.44 -6.32 13.54
C SER A 56 -7.28 -5.12 14.47
#